data_AF-A0A935J3E7-F1
#
_entry.id   AF-A0A935J3E7-F1
#
_cell.length_a   1.000
_cell.length_b   1.000
_cell.length_c   1.000
_cell.angle_alpha   90.00
_cell.angle_beta   90.00
_cell.angle_gamma   90.00
#
_symmetry.space_group_name_H-M   'P 1'
#
loop_
_entity.id
_entity.type
_entity.pdbx_description
1 polymer ?
#
loop_
_entity_poly.entity_id
_entity_poly.type
_entity_poly.pdbx_seq_one_letter_code
_entity_poly.pdbx_strand_id
1 'polypeptide(L)'
;MKGILGFLARANLVELTEEERLKAVADGHAETPGSVPPPEEPVAQAPLPPPLNIEECEIADDRPLEEIFSAAGVPESPYPVEKMLRLLDGLRAMDAATRKAAVLAMDAADDNWQIADCVGDAERKIAAIEAYKQHLAAQVEGSEQQVSKQIAELKSALENTTAAIRRQISELEELLQREVAKEAQQTTSLEAGLRATREAAARETRRMAAEVERLSEITLQFGPG
;
A
#
# COMPACT_ATOMS: atom_id res chain seq x y z
N MET A 1 34.32 -28.52 -16.68
CA MET A 1 33.31 -28.25 -15.63
C MET A 1 33.53 -26.84 -15.09
N LYS A 2 32.90 -25.83 -15.67
CA LYS A 2 32.88 -24.44 -15.16
C LYS A 2 31.46 -23.91 -15.36
N GLY A 3 30.83 -23.37 -14.31
CA GLY A 3 29.45 -22.87 -14.35
C GLY A 3 28.67 -23.03 -13.04
N ILE A 4 29.07 -23.96 -12.17
CA ILE A 4 28.41 -24.17 -10.86
C ILE A 4 28.51 -22.92 -9.97
N LEU A 5 29.65 -22.23 -9.99
CA LEU A 5 29.90 -21.07 -9.15
C LEU A 5 28.94 -19.90 -9.43
N GLY A 6 28.65 -19.63 -10.71
CA GLY A 6 27.72 -18.58 -11.11
C GLY A 6 26.25 -18.91 -10.83
N PHE A 7 25.90 -20.20 -10.86
CA PHE A 7 24.55 -20.64 -10.53
C PHE A 7 24.25 -20.53 -9.02
N LEU A 8 25.22 -20.88 -8.17
CA LEU A 8 25.08 -20.78 -6.71
C LEU A 8 25.02 -19.33 -6.24
N ALA A 9 25.73 -18.41 -6.91
CA ALA A 9 25.64 -16.98 -6.64
C ALA A 9 24.28 -16.38 -7.03
N ARG A 10 23.69 -16.81 -8.16
CA ARG A 10 22.33 -16.40 -8.55
C ARG A 10 21.25 -16.88 -7.58
N ALA A 11 21.48 -18.00 -6.91
CA ALA A 11 20.59 -18.54 -5.90
C ALA A 11 20.80 -17.92 -4.50
N ASN A 12 21.68 -16.92 -4.37
CA ASN A 12 22.00 -16.23 -3.10
C ASN A 12 22.62 -17.13 -2.01
N LEU A 13 23.22 -18.27 -2.40
CA LEU A 13 23.87 -19.20 -1.46
C LEU A 13 25.36 -18.91 -1.23
N VAL A 14 25.99 -18.04 -2.04
CA VAL A 14 27.41 -17.68 -1.93
C VAL A 14 27.63 -16.22 -2.34
N GLU A 15 28.36 -15.45 -1.54
CA GLU A 15 28.81 -14.10 -1.89
C GLU A 15 30.12 -14.17 -2.69
N LEU A 16 30.13 -13.58 -3.88
CA LEU A 16 31.31 -13.54 -4.76
C LEU A 16 32.09 -12.25 -4.58
N THR A 17 33.42 -12.34 -4.55
CA THR A 17 34.32 -11.19 -4.60
C THR A 17 34.32 -10.55 -5.99
N GLU A 18 34.69 -9.26 -6.05
CA GLU A 18 34.55 -8.41 -7.24
C GLU A 18 35.29 -8.96 -8.47
N GLU A 19 36.41 -9.65 -8.27
CA GLU A 19 37.22 -10.29 -9.31
C GLU A 19 36.53 -11.51 -9.96
N GLU A 20 35.66 -12.21 -9.24
CA GLU A 20 34.95 -13.40 -9.74
C GLU A 20 33.68 -13.03 -10.50
N ARG A 21 33.05 -11.89 -10.16
CA ARG A 21 31.94 -11.29 -10.92
C ARG A 21 32.37 -10.89 -12.33
N LEU A 22 33.55 -10.31 -12.50
CA LEU A 22 34.08 -9.92 -13.81
C LEU A 22 34.34 -11.10 -14.74
N LYS A 23 34.73 -12.27 -14.21
CA LYS A 23 34.92 -13.50 -15.00
C LYS A 23 33.60 -14.14 -15.43
N ALA A 24 32.52 -13.99 -14.66
CA ALA A 24 31.21 -14.52 -15.00
C ALA A 24 30.52 -13.73 -16.14
N VAL A 25 30.88 -12.46 -16.33
CA VAL A 25 30.32 -11.58 -17.37
C VAL A 25 31.06 -11.77 -18.72
N ALA A 26 32.33 -12.18 -18.70
CA ALA A 26 33.16 -12.30 -19.90
C ALA A 26 32.81 -13.50 -20.81
N ASP A 27 32.07 -14.50 -20.33
CA ASP A 27 31.78 -15.75 -21.06
C ASP A 27 30.38 -15.82 -21.70
N GLY A 28 29.66 -14.69 -21.82
CA GLY A 28 28.26 -14.69 -22.25
C GLY A 28 27.90 -13.71 -23.36
N HIS A 29 28.29 -13.98 -24.61
CA HIS A 29 27.62 -13.44 -25.81
C HIS A 29 27.65 -14.46 -26.94
N ALA A 30 26.49 -15.02 -27.30
CA ALA A 30 25.91 -15.02 -28.66
C ALA A 30 24.69 -15.97 -28.76
N GLU A 31 23.78 -15.60 -29.67
CA GLU A 31 22.69 -16.38 -30.30
C GLU A 31 21.25 -16.29 -29.72
N THR A 32 20.47 -15.38 -30.32
CA THR A 32 19.06 -15.62 -30.74
C THR A 32 19.04 -16.31 -32.12
N PRO A 33 18.00 -17.05 -32.58
CA PRO A 33 16.56 -16.82 -32.30
C PRO A 33 15.68 -18.09 -32.16
N GLY A 34 14.48 -17.95 -31.58
CA GLY A 34 13.38 -18.87 -31.84
C GLY A 34 12.47 -19.20 -30.66
N SER A 35 11.20 -18.81 -30.81
CA SER A 35 10.00 -19.50 -30.32
C SER A 35 9.80 -19.70 -28.81
N VAL A 36 8.78 -19.01 -28.30
CA VAL A 36 7.72 -19.41 -27.33
C VAL A 36 7.36 -18.13 -26.54
N PRO A 37 6.08 -17.68 -26.54
CA PRO A 37 5.69 -16.59 -25.64
C PRO A 37 5.90 -17.05 -24.20
N PRO A 38 6.60 -16.30 -23.34
CA PRO A 38 6.74 -16.65 -21.94
C PRO A 38 5.37 -16.62 -21.25
N PRO A 39 5.14 -17.45 -20.22
CA PRO A 39 4.00 -17.30 -19.34
C PRO A 39 4.04 -15.90 -18.73
N GLU A 40 2.89 -15.22 -18.73
CA GLU A 40 2.72 -13.92 -18.08
C GLU A 40 3.33 -13.95 -16.67
N GLU A 41 4.21 -12.99 -16.44
CA GLU A 41 4.87 -12.77 -15.16
C GLU A 41 3.82 -12.65 -14.03
N PRO A 42 4.17 -13.08 -12.80
CA PRO A 42 3.29 -12.89 -11.66
C PRO A 42 3.01 -11.40 -11.53
N VAL A 43 1.71 -11.07 -11.54
CA VAL A 43 1.12 -9.77 -11.27
C VAL A 43 2.05 -8.95 -10.39
N ALA A 44 2.65 -7.90 -10.95
CA ALA A 44 3.37 -6.91 -10.17
C ALA A 44 2.41 -6.44 -9.08
N GLN A 45 2.62 -6.91 -7.85
CA GLN A 45 1.90 -6.42 -6.69
C GLN A 45 2.12 -4.91 -6.70
N ALA A 46 1.04 -4.16 -6.89
CA ALA A 46 1.10 -2.72 -6.76
C ALA A 46 1.79 -2.42 -5.42
N PRO A 47 2.83 -1.55 -5.39
CA PRO A 47 3.53 -1.26 -4.16
C PRO A 47 2.50 -0.90 -3.10
N LEU A 48 2.51 -1.62 -1.98
CA LEU A 48 1.73 -1.22 -0.82
C LEU A 48 2.08 0.25 -0.54
N PRO A 49 1.10 1.16 -0.48
CA PRO A 49 1.39 2.53 -0.11
C PRO A 49 2.16 2.50 1.21
N PRO A 50 3.23 3.30 1.35
CA PRO A 50 4.03 3.30 2.56
C PRO A 50 3.12 3.51 3.78
N PRO A 51 3.38 2.82 4.89
CA PRO A 51 2.59 2.98 6.10
C PRO A 51 2.57 4.46 6.50
N LEU A 52 1.39 4.93 6.93
CA LEU A 52 1.18 6.28 7.43
C LEU A 52 2.27 6.64 8.43
N ASN A 53 3.04 7.71 8.14
CA ASN A 53 3.94 8.30 9.12
C ASN A 53 3.11 9.17 10.08
N ILE A 54 2.38 8.51 10.99
CA ILE A 54 1.49 9.17 11.98
C ILE A 54 2.30 10.08 12.92
N GLU A 55 3.60 9.81 13.05
CA GLU A 55 4.54 10.57 13.90
C GLU A 55 4.64 12.05 13.53
N GLU A 56 4.37 12.45 12.28
CA GLU A 56 4.38 13.87 11.88
C GLU A 56 3.18 14.67 12.39
N CYS A 57 2.14 13.99 12.89
CA CYS A 57 0.94 14.62 13.44
C CYS A 57 0.91 14.65 14.97
N GLU A 58 2.00 14.22 15.63
CA GLU A 58 2.03 14.10 17.09
C GLU A 58 2.14 15.48 17.75
N ILE A 59 1.09 15.88 18.44
CA ILE A 59 1.08 17.03 19.33
C ILE A 59 1.67 16.56 20.66
N ALA A 60 2.80 17.13 21.06
CA ALA A 60 3.40 16.82 22.34
C ALA A 60 2.50 17.31 23.49
N ASP A 61 2.08 16.38 24.34
CA ASP A 61 1.39 16.68 25.60
C ASP A 61 2.35 17.35 26.60
N ASP A 62 1.79 18.20 27.47
CA ASP A 62 2.50 18.84 28.59
C ASP A 62 3.72 19.69 28.21
N ARG A 63 3.69 20.38 27.06
CA ARG A 63 4.72 21.38 26.73
C ARG A 63 4.79 22.45 27.84
N PRO A 64 5.97 22.72 28.43
CA PRO A 64 6.10 23.69 29.50
C PRO A 64 5.83 25.11 29.00
N LEU A 65 5.21 25.94 29.86
CA LEU A 65 4.82 27.30 29.51
C LEU A 65 6.04 28.18 29.19
N GLU A 66 7.19 27.92 29.82
CA GLU A 66 8.45 28.62 29.55
C GLU A 66 8.90 28.43 28.09
N GLU A 67 8.69 27.25 27.52
CA GLU A 67 8.97 26.99 26.10
C GLU A 67 8.00 27.73 25.18
N ILE A 68 6.73 27.82 25.56
CA ILE A 68 5.71 28.58 24.80
C ILE A 68 6.05 30.08 24.81
N PHE A 69 6.42 30.63 25.96
CA PHE A 69 6.78 32.04 26.09
C PHE A 69 8.08 32.38 25.37
N SER A 70 9.10 31.51 25.45
CA SER A 70 10.36 31.71 24.73
C SER A 70 10.19 31.58 23.21
N ALA A 71 9.39 30.63 22.73
CA ALA A 71 9.05 30.52 21.30
C ALA A 71 8.28 31.74 20.77
N ALA A 72 7.42 32.34 21.60
CA ALA A 72 6.71 33.58 21.27
C ALA A 72 7.56 34.86 21.45
N GLY A 73 8.78 34.74 21.99
CA GLY A 73 9.68 35.87 22.22
C GLY A 73 9.19 36.85 23.29
N VAL A 74 8.48 36.36 24.32
CA VAL A 74 7.99 37.22 25.42
C VAL A 74 9.19 37.79 26.20
N PRO A 75 9.35 39.11 26.30
CA PRO A 75 10.47 39.71 27.03
C PRO A 75 10.33 39.50 28.54
N GLU A 76 11.45 39.36 29.25
CA GLU A 76 11.47 39.24 30.71
C GLU A 76 10.93 40.53 31.36
N SER A 77 9.93 40.40 32.24
CA SER A 77 9.38 41.52 33.00
C SER A 77 10.15 41.74 34.30
N PRO A 78 10.40 43.01 34.71
CA PRO A 78 10.98 43.33 36.02
C PRO A 78 10.19 42.72 37.19
N TYR A 79 8.86 42.62 37.06
CA TYR A 79 7.99 41.92 37.98
C TYR A 79 7.09 40.92 37.23
N PRO A 80 7.45 39.62 37.22
CA PRO A 80 6.67 38.59 36.54
C PRO A 80 5.29 38.37 37.18
N VAL A 81 4.29 38.09 36.35
CA VAL A 81 2.91 37.82 36.78
C VAL A 81 2.82 36.65 37.78
N GLU A 82 3.71 35.65 37.70
CA GLU A 82 3.72 34.51 38.62
C GLU A 82 4.02 34.93 40.06
N LYS A 83 4.88 35.95 40.23
CA LYS A 83 5.15 36.52 41.56
C LYS A 83 3.91 37.22 42.11
N MET A 84 3.18 37.95 41.26
CA MET A 84 1.91 38.60 41.62
C MET A 84 0.84 37.57 42.01
N LEU A 85 0.71 36.50 41.24
CA LEU A 85 -0.27 35.44 41.52
C LEU A 85 0.02 34.75 42.85
N ARG A 86 1.27 34.36 43.12
CA ARG A 86 1.67 33.78 44.42
C ARG A 86 1.39 34.73 45.58
N LEU A 87 1.60 36.03 45.37
CA LEU A 87 1.32 37.04 46.38
C LEU A 87 -0.18 37.14 46.69
N LEU A 88 -1.02 37.21 45.65
CA LEU A 88 -2.46 37.24 45.80
C LEU A 88 -2.98 35.97 46.48
N ASP A 89 -2.42 34.81 46.14
CA ASP A 89 -2.79 33.53 46.75
C ASP A 89 -2.37 33.47 48.22
N GLY A 90 -1.18 33.95 48.55
CA GLY A 90 -0.72 34.10 49.94
C GLY A 90 -1.61 35.06 50.76
N LEU A 91 -1.96 36.22 50.20
CA LEU A 91 -2.84 37.20 50.86
C LEU A 91 -4.27 36.66 51.04
N ARG A 92 -4.78 35.86 50.09
CA ARG A 92 -6.09 35.20 50.21
C ARG A 92 -6.13 34.18 51.34
N ALA A 93 -5.02 33.50 51.62
CA ALA A 93 -4.91 32.53 52.70
C ALA A 93 -4.87 33.17 54.11
N MET A 94 -4.62 34.49 54.21
CA MET A 94 -4.54 35.21 55.48
C MET A 94 -5.90 35.78 55.95
N ASP A 95 -6.06 35.96 57.26
CA ASP A 95 -7.17 36.71 57.86
C ASP A 95 -7.08 38.21 57.54
N ALA A 96 -8.19 38.94 57.72
CA ALA A 96 -8.32 40.32 57.28
C ALA A 96 -7.36 41.30 57.99
N ALA A 97 -7.01 41.06 59.25
CA ALA A 97 -6.11 41.94 59.99
C ALA A 97 -4.66 41.73 59.53
N THR A 98 -4.24 40.48 59.38
CA THR A 98 -2.89 40.12 58.91
C THR A 98 -2.68 40.51 57.44
N ARG A 99 -3.70 40.35 56.59
CA ARG A 99 -3.67 40.79 55.18
C ARG A 99 -3.42 42.30 55.06
N LYS A 100 -4.13 43.11 55.86
CA LYS A 100 -3.97 44.57 55.85
C LYS A 100 -2.58 44.99 56.34
N ALA A 101 -2.07 44.35 57.39
CA ALA A 101 -0.72 44.61 57.89
C ALA A 101 0.37 44.21 56.86
N ALA A 102 0.20 43.08 56.17
CA ALA A 102 1.13 42.62 55.13
C ALA A 102 1.17 43.59 53.93
N VAL A 103 0.03 44.07 53.45
CA VAL A 103 -0.02 45.04 52.34
C VAL A 103 0.63 46.36 52.73
N LEU A 104 0.37 46.88 53.94
CA LEU A 104 1.00 48.11 54.43
C LEU A 104 2.52 47.95 54.61
N ALA A 105 2.98 46.77 55.02
CA ALA A 105 4.40 46.48 55.14
C ALA A 105 5.10 46.37 53.78
N MET A 106 4.41 45.87 52.75
CA MET A 106 4.93 45.82 51.39
C MET A 106 5.03 47.21 50.75
N ASP A 107 4.02 48.05 50.95
CA ASP A 107 3.99 49.43 50.46
C ASP A 107 5.12 50.27 51.07
N ALA A 108 5.46 50.02 52.34
CA ALA A 108 6.56 50.68 53.03
C ALA A 108 7.96 50.19 52.63
N ALA A 109 8.09 49.11 51.84
CA ALA A 109 9.34 48.37 51.66
C ALA A 109 10.10 48.59 50.34
N ASP A 110 9.53 49.29 49.33
CA ASP A 110 10.18 49.93 48.14
C ASP A 110 9.27 49.92 46.88
N ASP A 111 9.43 50.96 46.05
CA ASP A 111 8.59 51.56 44.99
C ASP A 111 8.96 51.14 43.55
N ASN A 112 9.78 50.11 43.35
CA ASN A 112 10.32 49.83 42.01
C ASN A 112 9.51 48.83 41.16
N TRP A 113 8.30 48.45 41.60
CA TRP A 113 7.40 47.59 40.81
C TRP A 113 6.08 48.32 40.57
N GLN A 114 5.65 48.38 39.31
CA GLN A 114 4.35 48.95 38.96
C GLN A 114 3.37 47.83 38.66
N ILE A 115 2.11 47.99 39.08
CA ILE A 115 1.02 47.09 38.66
C ILE A 115 0.96 46.99 37.13
N ALA A 116 1.30 48.09 36.43
CA ALA A 116 1.40 48.13 34.98
C ALA A 116 2.42 47.12 34.41
N ASP A 117 3.54 46.85 35.11
CA ASP A 117 4.55 45.87 34.67
C ASP A 117 3.99 44.44 34.74
N CYS A 118 3.23 44.14 35.80
CA CYS A 118 2.57 42.85 35.99
C CYS A 118 1.46 42.63 34.96
N VAL A 119 0.65 43.68 34.72
CA VAL A 119 -0.44 43.64 33.73
C VAL A 119 0.13 43.48 32.33
N GLY A 120 1.16 44.25 31.97
CA GLY A 120 1.81 44.13 30.68
C GLY A 120 2.52 42.78 30.47
N ASP A 121 3.08 42.18 31.51
CA ASP A 121 3.60 40.79 31.47
C ASP A 121 2.49 39.78 31.26
N ALA A 122 1.38 39.91 32.00
CA ALA A 122 0.22 39.05 31.89
C ALA A 122 -0.40 39.10 30.48
N GLU A 123 -0.60 40.29 29.93
CA GLU A 123 -1.12 40.49 28.57
C GLU A 123 -0.23 39.83 27.52
N ARG A 124 1.10 39.97 27.64
CA ARG A 124 2.06 39.33 26.73
C ARG A 124 2.03 37.80 26.83
N LYS A 125 1.96 37.25 28.04
CA LYS A 125 1.86 35.80 28.27
C LYS A 125 0.51 35.23 27.81
N ILE A 126 -0.59 35.95 28.04
CA ILE A 126 -1.92 35.58 27.53
C ILE A 126 -1.90 35.56 26.00
N ALA A 127 -1.39 36.61 25.35
CA ALA A 127 -1.27 36.66 23.90
C ALA A 127 -0.42 35.51 23.34
N ALA A 128 0.69 35.16 24.00
CA ALA A 128 1.52 34.02 23.62
C ALA A 128 0.77 32.68 23.72
N ILE A 129 0.03 32.47 24.81
CA ILE A 129 -0.78 31.25 25.00
C ILE A 129 -1.92 31.18 23.98
N GLU A 130 -2.61 32.29 23.72
CA GLU A 130 -3.68 32.35 22.73
C GLU A 130 -3.15 32.07 21.31
N ALA A 131 -2.00 32.64 20.96
CA ALA A 131 -1.33 32.37 19.69
C ALA A 131 -0.93 30.89 19.56
N TYR A 132 -0.38 30.29 20.63
CA TYR A 132 -0.06 28.87 20.65
C TYR A 132 -1.30 27.98 20.50
N LYS A 133 -2.40 28.31 21.18
CA LYS A 133 -3.69 27.63 21.03
C LYS A 133 -4.22 27.72 19.59
N GLN A 134 -4.11 28.88 18.96
CA GLN A 134 -4.51 29.05 17.56
C GLN A 134 -3.61 28.24 16.61
N HIS A 135 -2.31 28.24 16.84
CA HIS A 135 -1.36 27.40 16.10
C HIS A 135 -1.71 25.91 16.23
N LEU A 136 -2.04 25.46 17.44
CA LEU A 136 -2.43 24.07 17.69
C LEU A 136 -3.72 23.69 16.94
N ALA A 137 -4.72 24.57 16.96
CA ALA A 137 -5.96 24.35 16.21
C ALA A 137 -5.69 24.27 14.69
N ALA A 138 -4.84 25.14 14.15
CA ALA A 138 -4.44 25.11 12.76
C ALA A 138 -3.64 23.84 12.40
N GLN A 139 -2.81 23.35 13.32
CA GLN A 139 -2.07 22.10 13.13
C GLN A 139 -3.02 20.89 13.06
N VAL A 140 -4.02 20.83 13.95
CA VAL A 140 -5.06 19.78 13.91
C VAL A 140 -5.87 19.86 12.62
N GLU A 141 -6.31 21.05 12.21
CA GLU A 141 -7.04 21.20 10.96
C GLU A 141 -6.19 20.78 9.75
N GLY A 142 -4.91 21.15 9.74
CA GLY A 142 -3.95 20.74 8.71
C GLY A 142 -3.78 19.22 8.64
N SER A 143 -3.62 18.55 9.78
CA SER A 143 -3.48 17.10 9.83
C SER A 143 -4.77 16.38 9.43
N GLU A 144 -5.94 16.86 9.85
CA GLU A 144 -7.24 16.33 9.42
C GLU A 144 -7.44 16.45 7.90
N GLN A 145 -7.07 17.60 7.31
CA GLN A 145 -7.13 17.80 5.87
C GLN A 145 -6.16 16.88 5.12
N GLN A 146 -4.96 16.64 5.66
CA GLN A 146 -3.99 15.73 5.06
C GLN A 146 -4.48 14.27 5.11
N VAL A 147 -4.93 13.81 6.29
CA VAL A 147 -5.45 12.45 6.48
C VAL A 147 -6.69 12.21 5.61
N SER A 148 -7.61 13.18 5.54
CA SER A 148 -8.81 13.05 4.69
C SER A 148 -8.48 12.97 3.20
N LYS A 149 -7.49 13.74 2.71
CA LYS A 149 -6.98 13.62 1.32
C LYS A 149 -6.39 12.24 1.06
N GLN A 150 -5.52 11.76 1.95
CA GLN A 150 -4.91 10.43 1.82
C GLN A 150 -5.97 9.31 1.83
N ILE A 151 -6.99 9.39 2.70
CA ILE A 151 -8.11 8.45 2.71
C ILE A 151 -8.86 8.48 1.37
N ALA A 152 -9.10 9.66 0.80
CA ALA A 152 -9.78 9.79 -0.49
C ALA A 152 -8.94 9.18 -1.63
N GLU A 153 -7.62 9.41 -1.64
CA GLU A 153 -6.69 8.81 -2.60
C GLU A 153 -6.69 7.29 -2.49
N LEU A 154 -6.56 6.73 -1.28
CA LEU A 154 -6.60 5.29 -1.03
C LEU A 154 -7.92 4.66 -1.49
N LYS A 155 -9.05 5.31 -1.23
CA LYS A 155 -10.37 4.84 -1.71
C LYS A 155 -10.44 4.82 -3.23
N SER A 156 -9.99 5.88 -3.89
CA SER A 156 -9.99 5.94 -5.35
C SER A 156 -9.07 4.88 -5.97
N ALA A 157 -7.91 4.63 -5.37
CA ALA A 157 -6.98 3.59 -5.79
C ALA A 157 -7.60 2.19 -5.62
N LEU A 158 -8.29 1.94 -4.51
CA LEU A 158 -9.00 0.69 -4.26
C LEU A 158 -10.14 0.46 -5.28
N GLU A 159 -10.91 1.50 -5.59
CA GLU A 159 -11.99 1.42 -6.59
C GLU A 159 -11.42 1.10 -7.99
N ASN A 160 -10.35 1.80 -8.39
CA ASN A 160 -9.68 1.58 -9.68
C ASN A 160 -9.08 0.18 -9.79
N THR A 161 -8.37 -0.27 -8.77
CA THR A 161 -7.76 -1.62 -8.74
C THR A 161 -8.84 -2.71 -8.74
N THR A 162 -9.92 -2.53 -7.98
CA THR A 162 -11.05 -3.47 -7.97
C THR A 162 -11.72 -3.55 -9.35
N ALA A 163 -11.94 -2.41 -10.01
CA ALA A 163 -12.51 -2.38 -11.35
C ALA A 163 -11.60 -3.07 -12.38
N ALA A 164 -10.28 -2.85 -12.29
CA ALA A 164 -9.29 -3.52 -13.14
C ALA A 164 -9.30 -5.04 -12.94
N ILE A 165 -9.30 -5.51 -11.68
CA ILE A 165 -9.37 -6.94 -11.35
C ILE A 165 -10.65 -7.56 -11.90
N ARG A 166 -11.81 -6.91 -11.72
CA ARG A 166 -13.09 -7.42 -12.27
C ARG A 166 -13.07 -7.53 -13.79
N ARG A 167 -12.43 -6.58 -14.47
CA ARG A 167 -12.27 -6.61 -15.93
C ARG A 167 -11.42 -7.81 -16.36
N GLN A 168 -10.27 -8.02 -15.71
CA GLN A 168 -9.42 -9.18 -15.99
C GLN A 168 -10.14 -10.51 -15.75
N ILE A 169 -10.94 -10.61 -14.69
CA ILE A 169 -11.76 -11.80 -14.43
C ILE A 169 -12.74 -12.04 -15.59
N SER A 170 -13.46 -11.01 -16.04
CA SER A 170 -14.39 -11.17 -17.16
C SER A 170 -13.70 -11.57 -18.48
N GLU A 171 -12.51 -11.04 -18.73
CA GLU A 171 -11.71 -11.39 -19.92
C GLU A 171 -11.24 -12.86 -19.85
N LEU A 172 -10.80 -13.33 -18.68
CA LEU A 172 -10.42 -14.73 -18.46
C LEU A 172 -11.63 -15.68 -18.55
N GLU A 173 -12.79 -15.27 -18.04
CA GLU A 173 -14.04 -16.04 -18.16
C GLU A 173 -14.49 -16.17 -19.62
N GLU A 174 -14.37 -15.11 -20.42
CA GLU A 174 -14.65 -15.18 -21.86
C GLU A 174 -13.69 -16.12 -22.59
N LEU A 175 -12.38 -16.06 -22.28
CA LEU A 175 -11.39 -16.98 -22.86
C LEU A 175 -11.71 -18.44 -22.50
N LEU A 176 -12.05 -18.69 -21.24
CA LEU A 176 -12.46 -20.02 -20.77
C LEU A 176 -13.68 -20.54 -21.55
N GLN A 177 -14.72 -19.71 -21.70
CA GLN A 177 -15.93 -20.09 -22.44
C GLN A 177 -15.63 -20.40 -23.92
N ARG A 178 -14.74 -19.62 -24.55
CA ARG A 178 -14.33 -19.85 -25.94
C ARG A 178 -13.58 -21.17 -26.11
N GLU A 179 -12.63 -21.48 -25.24
CA GLU A 179 -11.89 -22.75 -25.31
C GLU A 179 -12.81 -23.95 -25.04
N VAL A 180 -13.72 -23.87 -24.06
CA VAL A 180 -14.71 -24.93 -23.81
C VAL A 180 -15.61 -25.16 -25.03
N ALA A 181 -16.10 -24.09 -25.67
CA ALA A 181 -16.93 -24.19 -26.86
C ALA A 181 -16.18 -24.82 -28.05
N LYS A 182 -14.91 -24.44 -28.22
CA LYS A 182 -14.04 -24.97 -29.26
C LYS A 182 -13.73 -26.45 -29.04
N GLU A 183 -13.41 -26.87 -27.81
CA GLU A 183 -13.18 -28.28 -27.48
C GLU A 183 -14.46 -29.11 -27.68
N ALA A 184 -15.62 -28.60 -27.28
CA ALA A 184 -16.90 -29.26 -27.53
C ALA A 184 -17.19 -29.43 -29.04
N GLN A 185 -16.89 -28.40 -29.85
CA GLN A 185 -17.03 -28.46 -31.30
C GLN A 185 -16.05 -29.45 -31.92
N GLN A 186 -14.79 -29.46 -31.50
CA GLN A 186 -13.78 -30.43 -31.96
C GLN A 186 -14.20 -31.86 -31.63
N THR A 187 -14.66 -32.10 -30.40
CA THR A 187 -15.16 -33.41 -29.97
C THR A 187 -16.33 -33.87 -30.84
N THR A 188 -17.32 -32.99 -31.05
CA THR A 188 -18.47 -33.27 -31.92
C THR A 188 -18.03 -33.59 -33.36
N SER A 189 -17.06 -32.84 -33.89
CA SER A 189 -16.52 -33.07 -35.24
C SER A 189 -15.80 -34.42 -35.35
N LEU A 190 -15.01 -34.78 -34.34
CA LEU A 190 -14.32 -36.07 -34.29
C LEU A 190 -15.30 -37.23 -34.18
N GLU A 191 -16.33 -37.12 -33.33
CA GLU A 191 -17.39 -38.11 -33.19
C GLU A 191 -18.19 -38.29 -34.48
N ALA A 192 -18.55 -37.17 -35.15
CA ALA A 192 -19.23 -37.20 -36.43
C ALA A 192 -18.36 -37.85 -37.53
N GLY A 193 -17.07 -37.52 -37.59
CA GLY A 193 -16.13 -38.13 -38.51
C GLY A 193 -15.99 -39.64 -38.29
N LEU A 194 -15.86 -40.07 -37.03
CA LEU A 194 -15.80 -41.49 -36.65
C LEU A 194 -17.10 -42.23 -36.95
N ARG A 195 -18.25 -41.58 -36.79
CA ARG A 195 -19.54 -42.16 -37.20
C ARG A 195 -19.62 -42.32 -38.71
N ALA A 196 -19.21 -41.31 -39.48
CA ALA A 196 -19.21 -41.37 -40.94
C ALA A 196 -18.28 -42.47 -41.48
N THR A 197 -17.09 -42.65 -40.90
CA THR A 197 -16.17 -43.74 -41.28
C THR A 197 -16.74 -45.11 -40.93
N ARG A 198 -17.37 -45.28 -39.76
CA ARG A 198 -18.08 -46.52 -39.41
C ARG A 198 -19.21 -46.85 -40.38
N GLU A 199 -20.01 -45.86 -40.75
CA GLU A 199 -21.10 -46.04 -41.70
C GLU A 199 -20.58 -46.35 -43.12
N ALA A 200 -19.49 -45.72 -43.56
CA ALA A 200 -18.83 -46.02 -44.83
C ALA A 200 -18.24 -47.43 -44.86
N ALA A 201 -17.53 -47.83 -43.79
CA ALA A 201 -17.00 -49.18 -43.64
C ALA A 201 -18.13 -50.23 -43.67
N ALA A 202 -19.24 -49.99 -42.95
CA ALA A 202 -20.39 -50.89 -42.98
C ALA A 202 -21.00 -51.05 -44.38
N ARG A 203 -21.09 -49.96 -45.16
CA ARG A 203 -21.55 -50.03 -46.56
C ARG A 203 -20.59 -50.81 -47.44
N GLU A 204 -19.29 -50.56 -47.32
CA GLU A 204 -18.28 -51.24 -48.11
C GLU A 204 -18.20 -52.73 -47.76
N THR A 205 -18.28 -53.10 -46.48
CA THR A 205 -18.34 -54.50 -46.06
C THR A 205 -19.56 -55.22 -46.65
N ARG A 206 -20.74 -54.58 -46.69
CA ARG A 206 -21.92 -55.17 -47.36
C ARG A 206 -21.69 -55.34 -48.86
N ARG A 207 -21.06 -54.36 -49.51
CA ARG A 207 -20.70 -54.46 -50.93
C ARG A 207 -19.73 -55.62 -51.18
N MET A 208 -18.68 -55.74 -50.38
CA MET A 208 -17.70 -56.83 -50.47
C MET A 208 -18.34 -58.19 -50.21
N ALA A 209 -19.23 -58.30 -49.21
CA ALA A 209 -19.96 -59.55 -48.94
C ALA A 209 -20.80 -60.00 -50.13
N ALA A 210 -21.50 -59.07 -50.80
CA ALA A 210 -22.27 -59.36 -52.01
C ALA A 210 -21.37 -59.80 -53.18
N GLU A 211 -20.19 -59.20 -53.35
CA GLU A 211 -19.23 -59.65 -54.37
C GLU A 211 -18.64 -61.03 -54.04
N VAL A 212 -18.34 -61.30 -52.76
CA VAL A 212 -17.90 -62.64 -52.30
C VAL A 212 -18.96 -63.68 -52.60
N GLU A 213 -20.24 -63.39 -52.31
CA GLU A 213 -21.36 -64.28 -52.61
C GLU A 213 -21.44 -64.60 -54.11
N ARG A 214 -21.42 -63.58 -54.98
CA ARG A 214 -21.40 -63.77 -56.44
C ARG A 214 -20.23 -64.62 -56.93
N LEU A 215 -19.02 -64.35 -56.44
CA LEU A 215 -17.84 -65.14 -56.81
C LEU A 215 -17.94 -66.58 -56.28
N SER A 216 -18.51 -66.77 -55.09
CA SER A 216 -18.71 -68.10 -54.51
C SER A 216 -19.71 -68.94 -55.31
N GLU A 217 -20.77 -68.33 -55.87
CA GLU A 217 -21.71 -69.00 -56.77
C GLU A 217 -21.01 -69.59 -58.00
N ILE A 218 -20.05 -68.85 -58.59
CA ILE A 218 -19.24 -69.35 -59.70
C ILE A 218 -18.43 -70.57 -59.27
N THR A 219 -17.77 -70.50 -58.11
CA THR A 219 -16.99 -71.64 -57.60
C THR A 219 -17.86 -72.86 -57.27
N LEU A 220 -19.10 -72.66 -56.80
CA LEU A 220 -20.07 -73.73 -56.57
C LEU A 220 -20.57 -74.36 -57.87
N GLN A 221 -20.76 -73.57 -58.93
CA GLN A 221 -21.28 -74.04 -60.21
C GLN A 221 -20.20 -74.70 -61.10
N PHE A 222 -18.95 -74.23 -61.01
CA PHE A 222 -17.87 -74.62 -61.93
C PHE A 222 -16.60 -75.14 -61.24
N GLY A 223 -16.57 -75.21 -59.91
CA GLY A 223 -15.45 -75.78 -59.16
C GLY A 223 -15.43 -77.31 -59.24
N PRO A 224 -14.25 -77.94 -59.14
CA PRO A 224 -14.16 -79.39 -59.04
C PRO A 224 -14.74 -79.81 -57.67
N GLY A 225 -15.74 -80.69 -57.69
CA GLY A 225 -16.31 -81.30 -56.48
C GLY A 225 -15.33 -82.21 -55.76
#